data_AF-A0A3B8SQ13-F1
#
_entry.id   AF-A0A3B8SQ13-F1
#
_cell.length_a   1.000
_cell.length_b   1.000
_cell.length_c   1.000
_cell.angle_alpha   90.00
_cell.angle_beta   90.00
_cell.angle_gamma   90.00
#
_symmetry.space_group_name_H-M   'P 1'
#
loop_
_entity.id
_entity.type
_entity.pdbx_description
1 polymer ?
#
loop_
_entity_poly.entity_id
_entity_poly.type
_entity_poly.pdbx_seq_one_letter_code
_entity_poly.pdbx_strand_id
1 'polypeptide(L)'
;MTQKFGFVAIVGRPNVGKSTLLNHILGFKLSITSRKPQTTRHRVLGIWTEDQVQIAFVDTPGMHTDQPKAMNRMMNQTAEQALSGVDAVVMLTDGRIWNELDERVYQKVKRSTCPTYWVINKVDKLEQKGQLYPHVQSIVADHTFDEVFPVSALKN
;
A
#
# COMPACT_ATOMS: atom_id res chain seq x y z
N MET A 1 31.10 -1.84 -0.91
CA MET A 1 29.91 -1.77 -0.02
C MET A 1 28.70 -1.58 -0.91
N THR A 2 27.66 -2.41 -0.76
CA THR A 2 26.56 -2.49 -1.73
C THR A 2 25.39 -1.65 -1.24
N GLN A 3 25.13 -0.52 -1.89
CA GLN A 3 23.90 0.24 -1.66
C GLN A 3 22.70 -0.55 -2.22
N LYS A 4 21.64 -0.67 -1.43
CA LYS A 4 20.38 -1.30 -1.83
C LYS A 4 19.33 -0.22 -2.06
N PHE A 5 18.67 -0.26 -3.21
CA PHE A 5 17.61 0.66 -3.58
C PHE A 5 16.43 -0.13 -4.12
N GLY A 6 15.20 0.28 -3.82
CA GLY A 6 14.00 -0.29 -4.42
C GLY A 6 12.78 0.62 -4.35
N PHE A 7 11.83 0.37 -5.26
CA PHE A 7 10.53 1.02 -5.32
C PHE A 7 9.49 0.21 -4.56
N VAL A 8 8.75 0.84 -3.66
CA VAL A 8 7.68 0.20 -2.87
C VAL A 8 6.35 0.91 -3.11
N ALA A 9 5.33 0.15 -3.53
CA ALA A 9 3.97 0.65 -3.64
C ALA A 9 3.22 0.47 -2.31
N ILE A 10 2.54 1.53 -1.84
CA ILE A 10 1.59 1.42 -0.72
C ILE A 10 0.17 1.53 -1.27
N VAL A 11 -0.58 0.44 -1.21
CA VAL A 11 -1.93 0.32 -1.77
C VAL A 11 -2.96 -0.03 -0.71
N GLY A 12 -4.23 0.10 -1.03
CA GLY A 12 -5.34 -0.09 -0.09
C GLY A 12 -6.48 0.87 -0.37
N ARG A 13 -7.69 0.53 0.08
CA ARG A 13 -8.88 1.36 -0.13
C ARG A 13 -8.75 2.76 0.53
N PRO A 14 -9.62 3.73 0.22
CA PRO A 14 -9.60 5.03 0.88
C PRO A 14 -9.64 4.90 2.42
N ASN A 15 -8.97 5.83 3.11
CA ASN A 15 -8.99 6.00 4.57
C ASN A 15 -8.42 4.85 5.44
N VAL A 16 -7.75 3.85 4.87
CA VAL A 16 -7.03 2.80 5.65
C VAL A 16 -5.77 3.32 6.35
N GLY A 17 -5.30 4.52 6.03
CA GLY A 17 -4.14 5.17 6.66
C GLY A 17 -2.84 5.12 5.86
N LYS A 18 -2.89 4.93 4.54
CA LYS A 18 -1.72 4.95 3.64
C LYS A 18 -0.82 6.18 3.85
N SER A 19 -1.40 7.38 3.78
CA SER A 19 -0.64 8.63 3.96
C SER A 19 -0.14 8.80 5.39
N THR A 20 -0.86 8.29 6.39
CA THR A 20 -0.42 8.30 7.79
C THR A 20 0.82 7.42 7.95
N LEU A 21 0.78 6.19 7.44
CA LEU A 21 1.92 5.29 7.47
C LEU A 21 3.12 5.89 6.73
N LEU A 22 2.89 6.44 5.53
CA LEU A 22 3.96 7.05 4.74
C LEU A 22 4.62 8.23 5.48
N ASN A 23 3.83 9.15 6.03
CA ASN A 23 4.36 10.28 6.81
C ASN A 23 5.12 9.82 8.05
N HIS A 24 4.63 8.75 8.70
CA HIS A 24 5.27 8.16 9.86
C HIS A 24 6.64 7.58 9.50
N ILE A 25 6.73 6.76 8.43
CA ILE A 25 7.98 6.19 7.94
C ILE A 25 8.97 7.29 7.54
N LEU A 26 8.51 8.32 6.85
CA LEU A 26 9.38 9.40 6.36
C LEU A 26 9.83 10.36 7.47
N GLY A 27 9.17 10.37 8.64
CA GLY A 27 9.49 11.29 9.73
C GLY A 27 9.11 12.75 9.49
N PHE A 28 8.43 13.07 8.39
CA PHE A 28 7.90 14.40 8.09
C PHE A 28 6.55 14.33 7.37
N LYS A 29 5.75 15.39 7.53
CA LYS A 29 4.43 15.50 6.89
C LYS A 29 4.61 15.87 5.42
N LEU A 30 4.32 14.94 4.51
CA LEU A 30 4.22 15.25 3.09
C LEU A 30 3.03 16.20 2.85
N SER A 31 3.32 17.45 2.53
CA SER A 31 2.36 18.37 1.91
C SER A 31 2.23 18.00 0.44
N ILE A 32 1.24 17.18 0.08
CA ILE A 32 1.03 16.75 -1.32
C ILE A 32 0.46 17.92 -2.13
N THR A 33 1.32 18.80 -2.65
CA THR A 33 0.96 19.76 -3.70
C THR A 33 2.12 19.96 -4.67
N SER A 34 2.06 19.29 -5.81
CA SER A 34 2.75 19.75 -7.03
C SER A 34 1.93 19.35 -8.25
N ARG A 35 1.51 20.35 -9.03
CA ARG A 35 0.78 20.23 -10.29
C ARG A 35 1.75 20.25 -11.48
N LYS A 36 2.77 19.39 -11.49
CA LYS A 36 3.61 19.22 -12.67
C LYS A 36 3.18 17.98 -13.44
N PRO A 37 2.56 18.12 -14.64
CA PRO A 37 2.31 16.99 -15.51
C PRO A 37 3.65 16.47 -16.07
N GLN A 38 3.78 15.15 -16.10
CA GLN A 38 4.80 14.36 -16.79
C GLN A 38 6.19 14.17 -16.14
N THR A 39 6.74 12.98 -16.43
CA THR A 39 8.15 12.50 -16.32
C THR A 39 8.55 11.68 -15.08
N THR A 40 7.98 10.48 -14.93
CA THR A 40 8.66 9.21 -14.52
C THR A 40 7.62 8.08 -14.53
N ARG A 41 8.02 6.84 -14.82
CA ARG A 41 7.11 5.66 -14.82
C ARG A 41 6.38 5.47 -13.48
N HIS A 42 7.00 5.95 -12.40
CA HIS A 42 6.45 5.96 -11.05
C HIS A 42 6.44 7.37 -10.48
N ARG A 43 5.30 7.79 -9.91
CA ARG A 43 5.22 9.05 -9.16
C ARG A 43 5.74 8.82 -7.75
N VAL A 44 7.02 9.14 -7.51
CA VAL A 44 7.64 9.02 -6.18
C VAL A 44 6.95 9.99 -5.20
N LEU A 45 6.46 9.46 -4.09
CA LEU A 45 5.81 10.20 -3.01
C LEU A 45 6.81 10.62 -1.93
N GLY A 46 7.84 9.83 -1.70
CA GLY A 46 8.90 10.11 -0.75
C GLY A 46 9.97 9.03 -0.78
N ILE A 47 11.14 9.36 -0.27
CA ILE A 47 12.27 8.44 -0.18
C ILE A 47 12.66 8.34 1.28
N TRP A 48 12.66 7.12 1.81
CA TRP A 48 13.24 6.81 3.10
C TRP A 48 14.66 6.28 2.89
N THR A 49 15.60 6.71 3.72
CA THR A 49 17.01 6.31 3.64
C THR A 49 17.53 6.04 5.04
N GLU A 50 18.09 4.86 5.24
CA GLU A 50 18.80 4.46 6.44
C GLU A 50 20.07 3.73 6.04
N ASP A 51 21.22 4.20 6.52
CA ASP A 51 22.55 3.71 6.16
C ASP A 51 22.77 3.54 4.64
N GLN A 52 22.83 2.29 4.17
CA GLN A 52 23.07 1.93 2.76
C GLN A 52 21.79 1.44 2.06
N VAL A 53 20.62 1.65 2.66
CA VAL A 53 19.32 1.23 2.15
C VAL A 53 18.46 2.44 1.81
N GLN A 54 17.88 2.44 0.62
CA GLN A 54 16.96 3.45 0.15
C GLN A 54 15.67 2.82 -0.36
N ILE A 55 14.54 3.37 0.07
CA ILE A 55 13.22 2.95 -0.37
C ILE A 55 12.51 4.16 -0.96
N ALA A 56 12.18 4.08 -2.24
CA ALA A 56 11.34 5.06 -2.91
C ALA A 56 9.88 4.60 -2.85
N PHE A 57 9.06 5.30 -2.07
CA PHE A 57 7.62 5.05 -2.02
C PHE A 57 6.95 5.68 -3.22
N VAL A 58 6.13 4.92 -3.93
CA VAL A 58 5.49 5.37 -5.18
C VAL A 58 3.98 5.36 -5.08
N ASP A 59 3.37 6.32 -5.77
CA ASP A 59 1.94 6.37 -6.02
C ASP A 59 1.59 5.39 -7.14
N THR A 60 0.47 4.70 -7.00
CA THR A 60 -0.04 3.75 -7.99
C THR A 60 -1.34 4.30 -8.58
N PRO A 61 -1.29 5.26 -9.53
CA PRO A 61 -2.49 5.81 -10.14
C PRO A 61 -3.29 4.69 -10.84
N GLY A 62 -4.57 4.54 -10.48
CA GLY A 62 -5.43 3.42 -10.92
C GLY A 62 -5.77 2.40 -9.83
N MET A 63 -5.07 2.43 -8.68
CA MET A 63 -5.46 1.69 -7.47
C MET A 63 -6.47 2.46 -6.59
N HIS A 64 -6.70 3.75 -6.88
CA HIS A 64 -7.66 4.58 -6.16
C HIS A 64 -9.05 4.46 -6.80
N THR A 65 -10.06 4.18 -5.97
CA THR A 65 -11.46 3.96 -6.38
C THR A 65 -12.25 5.25 -6.62
N ASP A 66 -11.66 6.42 -6.39
CA ASP A 66 -12.38 7.70 -6.25
C ASP A 66 -12.35 8.56 -7.53
N GLN A 67 -12.44 7.96 -8.72
CA GLN A 67 -12.70 8.74 -9.93
C GLN A 67 -14.11 8.47 -10.50
N PRO A 68 -14.87 9.52 -10.88
CA PRO A 68 -16.23 9.39 -11.40
C PRO A 68 -16.32 8.39 -12.57
N LYS A 69 -17.45 7.68 -12.64
CA LYS A 69 -17.77 6.50 -13.46
C LYS A 69 -17.62 6.61 -15.00
N ALA A 70 -16.89 7.58 -15.56
CA ALA A 70 -16.87 7.82 -17.01
C ALA A 70 -15.63 7.30 -17.76
N MET A 71 -14.71 6.54 -17.15
CA MET A 71 -13.48 6.12 -17.85
C MET A 71 -13.01 4.69 -17.50
N ASN A 72 -13.95 3.74 -17.50
CA ASN A 72 -13.79 2.43 -16.86
C ASN A 72 -13.14 1.32 -17.72
N ARG A 73 -12.38 1.65 -18.78
CA ARG A 73 -11.62 0.65 -19.57
C ARG A 73 -10.14 0.97 -19.71
N MET A 74 -9.79 2.22 -19.95
CA MET A 74 -8.39 2.65 -20.06
C MET A 74 -7.65 2.63 -18.70
N MET A 75 -8.38 2.85 -17.60
CA MET A 75 -7.79 2.97 -16.25
C MET A 75 -7.46 1.63 -15.58
N ASN A 76 -8.11 0.53 -15.96
CA ASN A 76 -7.76 -0.80 -15.42
C ASN A 76 -6.41 -1.28 -15.98
N GLN A 77 -6.07 -0.94 -17.23
CA GLN A 77 -4.72 -1.12 -17.77
C GLN A 77 -3.69 -0.28 -17.01
N THR A 78 -4.06 0.94 -16.59
CA THR A 78 -3.15 1.82 -15.81
C THR A 78 -2.87 1.28 -14.41
N ALA A 79 -3.84 0.61 -13.77
CA ALA A 79 -3.63 0.01 -12.45
C ALA A 79 -2.65 -1.19 -12.50
N GLU A 80 -2.72 -2.01 -13.56
CA GLU A 80 -1.73 -3.06 -13.82
C GLU A 80 -0.34 -2.47 -14.14
N GLN A 81 -0.30 -1.34 -14.87
CA GLN A 81 0.94 -0.59 -15.09
C GLN A 81 1.50 0.01 -13.80
N ALA A 82 0.66 0.35 -12.83
CA ALA A 82 1.08 1.01 -11.61
C ALA A 82 1.87 0.09 -10.66
N LEU A 83 1.58 -1.21 -10.67
CA LEU A 83 2.37 -2.24 -9.99
C LEU A 83 3.53 -2.76 -10.87
N SER A 84 3.57 -2.41 -12.17
CA SER A 84 4.64 -2.77 -13.08
C SER A 84 5.87 -1.89 -12.84
N GLY A 85 6.89 -2.46 -12.19
CA GLY A 85 8.17 -1.80 -11.92
C GLY A 85 8.43 -1.44 -10.46
N VAL A 86 7.59 -1.93 -9.54
CA VAL A 86 7.89 -1.89 -8.10
C VAL A 86 8.53 -3.19 -7.63
N ASP A 87 9.46 -3.07 -6.69
CA ASP A 87 10.21 -4.18 -6.13
C ASP A 87 9.47 -4.86 -4.96
N ALA A 88 8.47 -4.19 -4.38
CA ALA A 88 7.53 -4.77 -3.44
C ALA A 88 6.20 -4.00 -3.36
N VAL A 89 5.15 -4.69 -2.89
CA VAL A 89 3.81 -4.12 -2.69
C VAL A 89 3.39 -4.28 -1.23
N VAL A 90 2.95 -3.18 -0.63
CA VAL A 90 2.41 -3.13 0.72
C VAL A 90 0.91 -2.83 0.62
N MET A 91 0.06 -3.81 0.91
CA MET A 91 -1.40 -3.66 0.96
C MET A 91 -1.85 -3.34 2.37
N LEU A 92 -2.41 -2.13 2.58
CA LEU A 92 -2.94 -1.70 3.87
C LEU A 92 -4.44 -1.96 3.99
N THR A 93 -4.84 -2.56 5.11
CA THR A 93 -6.24 -2.65 5.56
C THR A 93 -6.44 -1.97 6.92
N ASP A 94 -7.71 -1.85 7.34
CA ASP A 94 -8.11 -1.16 8.57
C ASP A 94 -8.62 -2.15 9.62
N GLY A 95 -7.77 -2.49 10.59
CA GLY A 95 -8.08 -3.40 11.67
C GLY A 95 -8.61 -4.74 11.14
N ARG A 96 -9.79 -5.15 11.61
CA ARG A 96 -10.44 -6.41 11.22
C ARG A 96 -11.42 -6.26 10.04
N ILE A 97 -11.32 -5.17 9.29
CA ILE A 97 -12.19 -4.91 8.14
C ILE A 97 -11.54 -5.46 6.88
N TRP A 98 -12.21 -6.44 6.27
CA TRP A 98 -11.99 -6.87 4.89
C TRP A 98 -13.33 -6.78 4.15
N ASN A 99 -13.41 -5.95 3.12
CA ASN A 99 -14.64 -5.73 2.35
C ASN A 99 -14.39 -5.77 0.84
N GLU A 100 -15.43 -5.54 0.03
CA GLU A 100 -15.34 -5.57 -1.43
C GLU A 100 -14.29 -4.62 -2.03
N LEU A 101 -13.99 -3.48 -1.37
CA LEU A 101 -12.96 -2.56 -1.84
C LEU A 101 -11.56 -3.10 -1.55
N ASP A 102 -11.36 -3.73 -0.38
CA ASP A 102 -10.12 -4.43 -0.05
C ASP A 102 -9.91 -5.61 -1.01
N GLU A 103 -10.97 -6.35 -1.32
CA GLU A 103 -10.98 -7.44 -2.30
C GLU A 103 -10.55 -6.95 -3.69
N ARG A 104 -11.13 -5.85 -4.18
CA ARG A 104 -10.74 -5.26 -5.48
C ARG A 104 -9.27 -4.85 -5.53
N VAL A 105 -8.71 -4.39 -4.41
CA VAL A 105 -7.29 -4.07 -4.31
C VAL A 105 -6.48 -5.37 -4.36
N TYR A 106 -6.84 -6.38 -3.57
CA TYR A 106 -6.17 -7.67 -3.55
C TYR A 106 -6.14 -8.35 -4.93
N GLN A 107 -7.23 -8.32 -5.69
CA GLN A 107 -7.30 -8.90 -7.03
C GLN A 107 -6.28 -8.32 -8.01
N LYS A 108 -5.80 -7.09 -7.75
CA LYS A 108 -4.69 -6.46 -8.48
C LYS A 108 -3.34 -6.82 -7.86
N VAL A 109 -3.24 -6.78 -6.53
CA VAL A 109 -2.00 -7.12 -5.78
C VAL A 109 -1.53 -8.54 -6.08
N LYS A 110 -2.44 -9.52 -6.11
CA LYS A 110 -2.11 -10.94 -6.38
C LYS A 110 -1.54 -11.21 -7.78
N ARG A 111 -1.64 -10.24 -8.70
CA ARG A 111 -1.05 -10.31 -10.05
C ARG A 111 0.38 -9.80 -10.09
N SER A 112 0.87 -9.20 -8.99
CA SER A 112 2.25 -8.72 -8.85
C SER A 112 3.20 -9.91 -8.88
N THR A 113 4.35 -9.71 -9.51
CA THR A 113 5.44 -10.71 -9.55
C THR A 113 6.50 -10.48 -8.50
N CYS A 114 6.35 -9.43 -7.69
CA CYS A 114 7.25 -9.07 -6.60
C CYS A 114 6.60 -9.38 -5.24
N PRO A 115 7.38 -9.43 -4.14
CA PRO A 115 6.86 -9.69 -2.81
C PRO A 115 5.72 -8.76 -2.42
N THR A 116 4.71 -9.35 -1.78
CA THR A 116 3.47 -8.71 -1.35
C THR A 116 3.30 -8.84 0.15
N TYR A 117 3.09 -7.72 0.82
CA TYR A 117 2.95 -7.65 2.27
C TYR A 117 1.56 -7.14 2.65
N TRP A 118 0.88 -7.87 3.52
CA TRP A 118 -0.39 -7.41 4.09
C TRP A 118 -0.13 -6.68 5.41
N VAL A 119 -0.40 -5.38 5.44
CA VAL A 119 -0.23 -4.55 6.63
C VAL A 119 -1.60 -4.18 7.19
N ILE A 120 -1.89 -4.69 8.39
CA ILE A 120 -3.14 -4.45 9.10
C ILE A 120 -2.94 -3.23 9.98
N ASN A 121 -3.46 -2.08 9.55
CA ASN A 121 -3.27 -0.82 10.26
C ASN A 121 -4.33 -0.61 11.36
N LYS A 122 -4.10 0.37 12.23
CA LYS A 122 -5.00 0.81 13.31
C LYS A 122 -5.29 -0.27 14.35
N VAL A 123 -4.36 -1.19 14.58
CA VAL A 123 -4.52 -2.24 15.61
C VAL A 123 -4.59 -1.68 17.03
N ASP A 124 -4.18 -0.43 17.24
CA ASP A 124 -4.36 0.30 18.49
C ASP A 124 -5.83 0.60 18.83
N LYS A 125 -6.72 0.57 17.83
CA LYS A 125 -8.17 0.79 18.00
C LYS A 125 -8.96 -0.49 18.22
N LEU A 126 -8.30 -1.65 18.18
CA LEU A 126 -8.97 -2.92 18.41
C LEU A 126 -9.17 -3.13 19.91
N GLU A 127 -10.43 -3.08 20.34
CA GLU A 127 -10.82 -3.36 21.74
C GLU A 127 -10.42 -4.80 22.15
N GLN A 128 -10.56 -5.75 21.23
CA GLN A 128 -10.28 -7.16 21.46
C GLN A 128 -9.14 -7.65 20.56
N LYS A 129 -7.89 -7.39 20.97
CA LYS A 129 -6.69 -7.81 20.22
C LYS A 129 -6.64 -9.32 19.93
N GLY A 130 -7.20 -10.15 20.82
CA GLY A 130 -7.28 -11.60 20.63
C GLY A 130 -8.09 -12.02 19.40
N GLN A 131 -8.97 -11.17 18.88
CA GLN A 131 -9.74 -11.45 17.65
C GLN A 131 -8.96 -11.16 16.37
N LEU A 132 -7.75 -10.60 16.45
CA LEU A 132 -6.94 -10.31 15.27
C LEU A 132 -6.43 -11.59 14.61
N TYR A 133 -5.93 -12.55 15.40
CA TYR A 133 -5.38 -13.80 14.86
C TYR A 133 -6.45 -14.63 14.10
N PRO A 134 -7.66 -14.88 14.65
CA PRO A 134 -8.72 -15.55 13.91
C PRO A 134 -9.12 -14.83 12.63
N HIS A 135 -9.14 -13.48 12.66
CA HIS A 135 -9.42 -12.68 11.46
C HIS A 135 -8.34 -12.89 10.39
N VAL A 136 -7.06 -12.82 10.77
CA VAL A 136 -5.94 -13.07 9.85
C VAL A 136 -6.06 -14.46 9.24
N GLN A 137 -6.27 -15.49 10.07
CA GLN A 137 -6.44 -16.87 9.59
C GLN A 137 -7.57 -17.00 8.57
N SER A 138 -8.71 -16.35 8.80
CA SER A 138 -9.85 -16.40 7.88
C SER A 138 -9.55 -15.79 6.51
N ILE A 139 -8.73 -14.73 6.46
CA ILE A 139 -8.37 -14.07 5.20
C ILE A 139 -7.30 -14.88 4.47
N VAL A 140 -6.22 -15.27 5.15
CA VAL A 140 -5.09 -15.97 4.49
C VAL A 140 -5.45 -17.38 4.01
N ALA A 141 -6.59 -17.93 4.42
CA ALA A 141 -7.11 -19.19 3.89
C ALA A 141 -7.33 -19.13 2.37
N ASP A 142 -7.82 -17.99 1.86
CA ASP A 142 -8.13 -17.77 0.44
C ASP A 142 -7.24 -16.69 -0.21
N HIS A 143 -6.36 -16.06 0.58
CA HIS A 143 -5.53 -14.94 0.17
C HIS A 143 -4.06 -15.18 0.47
N THR A 144 -3.20 -15.07 -0.54
CA THR A 144 -1.76 -15.28 -0.39
C THR A 144 -1.03 -13.95 -0.29
N PHE A 145 -0.20 -13.84 0.73
CA PHE A 145 0.76 -12.77 0.95
C PHE A 145 2.08 -13.41 1.41
N ASP A 146 3.20 -12.76 1.13
CA ASP A 146 4.51 -13.25 1.57
C ASP A 146 4.66 -13.09 3.09
N GLU A 147 4.25 -11.94 3.64
CA GLU A 147 4.18 -11.71 5.09
C GLU A 147 2.99 -10.82 5.50
N VAL A 148 2.59 -10.92 6.77
CA VAL A 148 1.47 -10.17 7.37
C VAL A 148 1.95 -9.43 8.62
N PHE A 149 1.69 -8.12 8.68
CA PHE A 149 2.15 -7.24 9.76
C PHE A 149 1.01 -6.45 10.41
N PRO A 150 0.75 -6.63 11.72
CA PRO A 150 -0.12 -5.75 12.48
C PRO A 150 0.63 -4.48 12.91
N VAL A 151 0.10 -3.29 12.57
CA VAL A 151 0.75 -2.00 12.86
C VAL A 151 -0.23 -0.94 13.39
N SER A 152 0.32 0.05 14.10
CA SER A 152 -0.36 1.32 14.35
C SER A 152 0.46 2.45 13.74
N ALA A 153 0.03 2.97 12.59
CA ALA A 153 0.72 4.07 11.93
C ALA A 153 0.74 5.39 12.74
N LEU A 154 -0.03 5.50 13.83
CA LEU A 154 -0.08 6.69 14.69
C LEU A 154 0.71 6.55 16.00
N LYS A 155 0.97 5.32 16.45
CA LYS A 155 1.47 5.05 17.81
C LYS A 155 2.70 4.13 17.87
N ASN A 156 3.21 3.69 16.73
CA ASN A 156 4.44 2.91 16.68
C ASN A 156 5.68 3.79 16.85
#